data_AF-A0A2D6K916-F1
#
_entry.id   AF-A0A2D6K916-F1
#
_cell.length_a   1.000
_cell.length_b   1.000
_cell.length_c   1.000
_cell.angle_alpha   90.00
_cell.angle_beta   90.00
_cell.angle_gamma   90.00
#
_symmetry.space_group_name_H-M   'P 1'
#
loop_
_entity.id
_entity.type
_entity.pdbx_description
1 polymer ?
#
loop_
_entity_poly.entity_id
_entity_poly.type
_entity_poly.pdbx_seq_one_letter_code
_entity_poly.pdbx_strand_id
1 'polypeptide(L)'
;MMLRESGRDVEGLNLHAIVKGSGTFSGVPCGEELVAFVEAALTGTPELATARQAAADALGAQALVDAAAVIGNFQRMTRIADSTGIAVDERTAVVTEGMRAELGLNEFVSARLPL
;
A
#
# COMPACT_ATOMS: atom_id res chain seq x y z
N MET A 1 -20.60 -3.81 0.25
CA MET A 1 -19.13 -3.93 0.38
C MET A 1 -18.59 -4.41 -0.95
N MET A 2 -17.84 -3.57 -1.66
CA MET A 2 -17.41 -3.79 -3.06
C MET A 2 -16.08 -4.55 -3.17
N LEU A 3 -15.53 -5.08 -2.08
CA LEU A 3 -14.18 -5.67 -2.04
C LEU A 3 -13.96 -6.76 -3.10
N ARG A 4 -15.00 -7.57 -3.39
CA ARG A 4 -14.93 -8.58 -4.44
C ARG A 4 -14.83 -7.96 -5.84
N GLU A 5 -15.48 -6.83 -6.08
CA GLU A 5 -15.40 -6.12 -7.36
C GLU A 5 -14.11 -5.30 -7.48
N SER A 6 -13.60 -4.72 -6.38
CA SER A 6 -12.29 -4.05 -6.36
C SER A 6 -11.13 -4.98 -6.70
N GLY A 7 -11.28 -6.28 -6.44
CA GLY A 7 -10.29 -7.31 -6.79
C GLY A 7 -10.38 -7.82 -8.23
N ARG A 8 -11.26 -7.29 -9.08
CA ARG A 8 -11.38 -7.71 -10.50
C ARG A 8 -10.51 -6.87 -11.44
N ASP A 9 -10.07 -5.69 -11.01
CA ASP A 9 -9.35 -4.71 -11.82
C ASP A 9 -7.89 -4.57 -11.36
N VAL A 10 -7.27 -5.71 -11.04
CA VAL A 10 -5.86 -5.81 -10.58
C VAL A 10 -4.93 -6.19 -11.74
N GLU A 11 -5.49 -6.58 -12.89
CA GLU A 11 -4.73 -6.87 -14.10
C GLU A 11 -4.08 -5.59 -14.64
N GLY A 12 -2.75 -5.59 -14.76
CA GLY A 12 -1.98 -4.46 -15.30
C GLY A 12 -1.40 -3.51 -14.25
N LEU A 13 -1.58 -3.78 -12.96
CA LEU A 13 -0.86 -3.02 -11.91
C LEU A 13 0.62 -3.36 -11.91
N ASN A 14 1.46 -2.34 -11.85
CA ASN A 14 2.90 -2.49 -11.66
C ASN A 14 3.22 -2.39 -10.16
N LEU A 15 3.35 -3.53 -9.51
CA LEU A 15 3.60 -3.61 -8.07
C LEU A 15 4.95 -2.99 -7.68
N HIS A 16 5.96 -3.05 -8.55
CA HIS A 16 7.24 -2.39 -8.32
C HIS A 16 7.12 -0.86 -8.29
N ALA A 17 6.30 -0.29 -9.17
CA ALA A 17 6.02 1.14 -9.16
C ALA A 17 5.35 1.59 -7.85
N ILE A 18 4.45 0.77 -7.32
CA ILE A 18 3.72 1.05 -6.08
C ILE A 18 4.63 0.90 -4.85
N VAL A 19 5.40 -0.18 -4.77
CA VAL A 19 6.15 -0.56 -3.56
C VAL A 19 7.53 0.10 -3.48
N LYS A 20 8.18 0.33 -4.63
CA LYS A 20 9.55 0.90 -4.68
C LYS A 20 9.59 2.34 -5.19
N GLY A 21 8.45 2.90 -5.63
CA GLY A 21 8.40 4.25 -6.17
C GLY A 21 9.32 4.44 -7.38
N SER A 22 9.29 3.51 -8.35
CA SER A 22 10.24 3.49 -9.48
C SER A 22 10.06 4.62 -10.51
N GLY A 23 9.12 5.55 -10.31
CA GLY A 23 8.80 6.62 -11.27
C GLY A 23 8.21 6.12 -12.59
N THR A 24 7.69 4.89 -12.59
CA THR A 24 6.98 4.29 -13.73
C THR A 24 5.50 4.22 -13.41
N PHE A 25 4.64 4.37 -14.42
CA PHE A 25 3.19 4.30 -14.22
C PHE A 25 2.77 2.98 -13.55
N SER A 26 2.01 3.09 -12.45
CA SER A 26 1.61 1.97 -11.61
C SER A 26 0.36 1.24 -12.09
N GLY A 27 -0.34 1.77 -13.11
CA GLY A 27 -1.70 1.35 -13.45
C GLY A 27 -2.78 2.10 -12.64
N VAL A 28 -2.38 2.86 -11.61
CA VAL A 28 -3.29 3.65 -10.77
C VAL A 28 -3.23 5.13 -11.18
N PRO A 29 -4.37 5.77 -11.49
CA PRO A 29 -4.41 7.22 -11.72
C PRO A 29 -3.88 7.99 -10.51
N CYS A 30 -3.05 9.02 -10.74
CA CYS A 30 -2.38 9.80 -9.69
C CYS A 30 -1.54 8.95 -8.72
N GLY A 31 -1.03 7.81 -9.20
CA GLY A 31 -0.32 6.83 -8.36
C GLY A 31 0.97 7.37 -7.75
N GLU A 32 1.68 8.26 -8.44
CA GLU A 32 2.93 8.85 -7.93
C GLU A 32 2.67 9.80 -6.76
N GLU A 33 1.66 10.66 -6.89
CA GLU A 33 1.25 11.59 -5.84
C GLU A 33 0.70 10.84 -4.62
N LEU A 34 -0.05 9.76 -4.85
CA LEU A 34 -0.53 8.88 -3.79
C LEU A 34 0.62 8.20 -3.05
N VAL A 35 1.57 7.60 -3.76
CA VAL A 35 2.74 6.95 -3.15
C VAL A 35 3.58 7.97 -2.37
N ALA A 36 3.88 9.13 -2.96
CA ALA A 36 4.63 10.18 -2.28
C ALA A 36 3.94 10.67 -1.00
N PHE A 37 2.61 10.82 -1.04
CA PHE A 37 1.84 11.23 0.15
C PHE A 37 1.84 10.15 1.23
N VAL A 38 1.66 8.87 0.86
CA VAL A 38 1.76 7.74 1.78
C VAL A 38 3.15 7.75 2.44
N GLU A 39 4.23 7.71 1.65
CA GLU A 39 5.60 7.64 2.14
C GLU A 39 5.91 8.76 3.15
N ALA A 40 5.60 10.01 2.79
CA ALA A 40 5.84 11.15 3.68
C ALA A 40 4.99 11.10 4.95
N ALA A 41 3.76 10.59 4.87
CA ALA A 41 2.88 10.43 6.03
C ALA A 41 3.34 9.32 6.99
N LEU A 42 3.96 8.24 6.46
CA LEU A 42 4.42 7.11 7.26
C LEU A 42 5.78 7.36 7.91
N THR A 43 6.67 8.06 7.20
CA THR A 43 8.02 8.35 7.67
C THR A 43 8.12 9.66 8.46
N GLY A 44 7.06 10.48 8.43
CA GLY A 44 7.00 11.75 9.16
C GLY A 44 8.00 12.77 8.63
N THR A 45 8.30 12.74 7.34
CA THR A 45 9.35 13.58 6.76
C THR A 45 8.91 15.04 6.62
N PRO A 46 9.87 15.99 6.50
CA PRO A 46 9.56 17.40 6.24
C PRO A 46 8.73 17.62 4.96
N GLU A 47 8.80 16.71 4.00
CA GLU A 47 8.11 16.80 2.70
C GLU A 47 6.60 16.55 2.78
N LEU A 48 6.07 16.12 3.94
CA LEU A 48 4.64 15.81 4.11
C LEU A 48 3.71 16.93 3.63
N ALA A 49 4.05 18.20 3.93
CA ALA A 49 3.23 19.33 3.50
C ALA A 49 3.18 19.44 1.96
N THR A 50 4.33 19.27 1.30
CA THR A 50 4.45 19.32 -0.15
C THR A 50 3.76 18.14 -0.81
N ALA A 51 3.98 16.92 -0.33
CA ALA A 51 3.36 15.71 -0.87
C ALA A 51 1.82 15.74 -0.71
N ARG A 52 1.32 16.21 0.44
CA ARG A 52 -0.12 16.41 0.67
C ARG A 52 -0.70 17.43 -0.29
N GLN A 53 0.01 18.53 -0.57
CA GLN A 53 -0.47 19.55 -1.51
C GLN A 53 -0.51 19.02 -2.93
N ALA A 54 0.55 18.32 -3.39
CA ALA A 54 0.57 17.68 -4.71
C ALA A 54 -0.58 16.68 -4.89
N ALA A 55 -0.85 15.86 -3.87
CA ALA A 55 -2.01 14.97 -3.85
C ALA A 55 -3.33 15.75 -3.86
N ALA A 56 -3.44 16.86 -3.13
CA ALA A 56 -4.64 17.70 -3.16
C ALA A 56 -4.92 18.27 -4.56
N ASP A 57 -3.88 18.71 -5.25
CA ASP A 57 -3.98 19.33 -6.57
C ASP A 57 -4.34 18.30 -7.65
N ALA A 58 -3.82 17.07 -7.55
CA ALA A 58 -4.10 16.00 -8.51
C ALA A 58 -5.45 15.29 -8.27
N LEU A 59 -5.81 15.02 -7.01
CA LEU A 59 -7.00 14.23 -6.66
C LEU A 59 -8.22 15.09 -6.33
N GLY A 60 -8.01 16.33 -5.88
CA GLY A 60 -9.05 17.17 -5.28
C GLY A 60 -9.26 16.89 -3.79
N ALA A 61 -9.88 17.86 -3.11
CA ALA A 61 -9.96 17.88 -1.64
C ALA A 61 -10.69 16.69 -1.01
N GLN A 62 -11.77 16.20 -1.63
CA GLN A 62 -12.51 15.05 -1.08
C GLN A 62 -11.71 13.76 -1.18
N ALA A 63 -11.14 13.47 -2.36
CA ALA A 63 -10.34 12.27 -2.57
C ALA A 63 -9.03 12.28 -1.75
N LEU A 64 -8.47 13.47 -1.45
CA LEU A 64 -7.35 13.58 -0.50
C LEU A 64 -7.75 13.11 0.91
N VAL A 65 -8.93 13.49 1.39
CA VAL A 65 -9.43 13.06 2.71
C VAL A 65 -9.63 11.54 2.73
N ASP A 66 -10.18 10.97 1.65
CA ASP A 66 -10.33 9.53 1.52
C ASP A 66 -8.97 8.81 1.52
N ALA A 67 -7.98 9.32 0.78
CA ALA A 67 -6.62 8.78 0.78
C ALA A 67 -5.98 8.83 2.18
N ALA A 68 -6.13 9.94 2.90
CA ALA A 68 -5.65 10.07 4.28
C ALA A 68 -6.35 9.09 5.24
N ALA A 69 -7.65 8.86 5.06
CA ALA A 69 -8.40 7.87 5.84
C ALA A 69 -7.92 6.44 5.57
N VAL A 70 -7.62 6.10 4.30
CA VAL A 70 -7.04 4.83 3.90
C VAL A 70 -5.66 4.64 4.56
N ILE A 71 -4.78 5.63 4.47
CA ILE A 71 -3.45 5.61 5.12
C ILE A 71 -3.61 5.31 6.62
N GLY A 72 -4.45 6.08 7.31
CA GLY A 72 -4.66 5.93 8.75
C GLY A 72 -5.26 4.57 9.13
N ASN A 73 -6.17 4.03 8.31
CA ASN A 73 -6.76 2.73 8.54
C ASN A 73 -5.74 1.59 8.42
N PHE A 74 -4.97 1.55 7.31
CA PHE A 74 -3.98 0.49 7.11
C PHE A 74 -2.83 0.58 8.12
N GLN A 75 -2.38 1.78 8.47
CA GLN A 75 -1.37 1.96 9.52
C GLN A 75 -1.81 1.43 10.90
N ARG A 76 -3.10 1.58 11.23
CA ARG A 76 -3.66 1.00 12.45
C ARG A 76 -3.66 -0.53 12.37
N MET A 77 -4.10 -1.09 11.24
CA MET A 77 -4.19 -2.54 11.04
C MET A 77 -2.81 -3.19 11.10
N THR A 78 -1.80 -2.62 10.45
CA THR A 78 -0.41 -3.12 10.51
C THR A 78 0.09 -3.19 11.95
N ARG A 79 -0.07 -2.12 12.73
CA ARG A 79 0.35 -2.12 14.14
C ARG A 79 -0.36 -3.17 14.99
N ILE A 80 -1.66 -3.40 14.77
CA ILE A 80 -2.42 -4.44 15.48
C ILE A 80 -1.89 -5.82 15.09
N ALA A 81 -1.68 -6.07 13.79
CA ALA A 81 -1.17 -7.35 13.30
C ALA A 81 0.21 -7.64 13.87
N ASP A 82 1.13 -6.67 13.81
CA ASP A 82 2.50 -6.80 14.34
C ASP A 82 2.50 -7.03 15.86
N SER A 83 1.64 -6.33 16.60
CA SER A 83 1.57 -6.45 18.07
C SER A 83 0.97 -7.75 18.55
N THR A 84 0.10 -8.37 17.73
CA THR A 84 -0.60 -9.62 18.09
C THR A 84 0.08 -10.85 17.50
N GLY A 85 0.96 -10.68 16.52
CA GLY A 85 1.57 -11.79 15.79
C GLY A 85 0.54 -12.59 14.99
N ILE A 86 -0.52 -11.95 14.49
CA ILE A 86 -1.56 -12.65 13.73
C ILE A 86 -0.97 -13.32 12.48
N ALA A 87 -1.17 -14.63 12.35
CA ALA A 87 -0.70 -15.39 11.21
C ALA A 87 -1.54 -15.08 9.96
N VAL A 88 -0.92 -15.18 8.78
CA VAL A 88 -1.63 -15.14 7.50
C VAL A 88 -2.35 -16.49 7.32
N ASP A 89 -3.65 -16.46 7.00
CA ASP A 89 -4.40 -17.70 6.78
C ASP A 89 -3.91 -18.43 5.52
N GLU A 90 -4.09 -19.75 5.49
CA GLU A 90 -3.58 -20.63 4.43
C GLU A 90 -4.06 -20.21 3.03
N ARG A 91 -5.32 -19.79 2.88
CA ARG A 91 -5.86 -19.36 1.59
C ARG A 91 -5.15 -18.09 1.12
N THR A 92 -5.02 -17.10 1.99
CA THR A 92 -4.32 -15.85 1.65
C THR A 92 -2.84 -16.10 1.36
N ALA A 93 -2.20 -17.01 2.11
CA ALA A 93 -0.81 -17.40 1.90
C ALA A 93 -0.60 -17.98 0.49
N VAL A 94 -1.49 -18.86 0.02
CA VAL A 94 -1.44 -19.44 -1.33
C VAL A 94 -1.70 -18.38 -2.40
N VAL A 95 -2.78 -17.60 -2.27
CA VAL A 95 -3.18 -16.64 -3.31
C VAL A 95 -2.14 -15.53 -3.51
N THR A 96 -1.41 -15.16 -2.46
CA THR A 96 -0.41 -14.07 -2.52
C THR A 96 1.03 -14.56 -2.70
N GLU A 97 1.27 -15.86 -2.92
CA GLU A 97 2.63 -16.43 -3.06
C GLU A 97 3.46 -15.75 -4.16
N GLY A 98 2.90 -15.65 -5.38
CA GLY A 98 3.59 -15.03 -6.51
C GLY A 98 3.92 -13.55 -6.26
N MET A 99 2.98 -12.82 -5.66
CA MET A 99 3.16 -11.41 -5.29
C MET A 99 4.30 -11.23 -4.27
N ARG A 100 4.35 -12.07 -3.23
CA ARG A 100 5.42 -12.03 -2.22
C ARG A 100 6.78 -12.35 -2.84
N ALA A 101 6.83 -13.29 -3.78
CA ALA A 101 8.06 -13.62 -4.50
C ALA A 101 8.54 -12.46 -5.39
N GLU A 102 7.64 -11.87 -6.19
CA GLU A 102 7.94 -10.71 -7.06
C GLU A 102 8.48 -9.52 -6.26
N LEU A 103 7.87 -9.23 -5.11
CA LEU A 103 8.26 -8.10 -4.26
C LEU A 103 9.46 -8.40 -3.35
N GLY A 104 10.00 -9.62 -3.36
CA GLY A 104 11.12 -10.02 -2.50
C GLY A 104 10.75 -10.14 -1.01
N LEU A 105 9.46 -10.25 -0.68
CA LEU A 105 9.00 -10.27 0.71
C LEU A 105 9.41 -11.54 1.46
N ASN A 106 9.75 -12.60 0.73
CA ASN A 106 10.23 -13.86 1.32
C ASN A 106 11.64 -13.71 1.96
N GLU A 107 12.35 -12.61 1.69
CA GLU A 107 13.68 -12.36 2.26
C GLU A 107 13.63 -11.85 3.70
N PHE A 108 12.49 -11.30 4.15
CA PHE A 108 12.33 -10.82 5.51
C PHE A 108 12.41 -11.97 6.53
N VAL A 109 12.97 -11.69 7.70
CA VAL A 109 13.07 -12.68 8.79
C VAL A 109 11.70 -13.14 9.25
N SER A 110 10.71 -12.24 9.28
CA SER A 110 9.32 -12.54 9.63
C SER A 110 8.66 -13.57 8.70
N ALA A 111 9.06 -13.65 7.43
CA ALA A 111 8.54 -14.63 6.48
C ALA A 111 8.97 -16.08 6.79
N ARG A 112 9.93 -16.28 7.70
CA ARG A 112 10.44 -17.59 8.14
C ARG A 112 9.84 -18.07 9.45
N LEU A 113 8.97 -17.27 10.08
CA LEU A 113 8.28 -17.69 11.29
C LEU A 113 7.22 -18.73 10.94
N PRO A 114 7.10 -19.82 11.70
CA PRO A 114 6.06 -20.81 11.49
C PRO A 114 4.67 -20.16 11.70
N LEU A 115 3.71 -20.55 10.86
CA LEU A 115 2.30 -20.17 10.98
C LEU A 115 1.66 -20.76 12.25
#